data_AF-A0A356F7Q7-F1
#
_entry.id   AF-A0A356F7Q7-F1
#
_cell.length_a   1.000
_cell.length_b   1.000
_cell.length_c   1.000
_cell.angle_alpha   90.00
_cell.angle_beta   90.00
_cell.angle_gamma   90.00
#
_symmetry.space_group_name_H-M   'P 1'
#
loop_
_entity.id
_entity.type
_entity.pdbx_description
1 polymer ?
#
loop_
_entity_poly.entity_id
_entity_poly.type
_entity_poly.pdbx_seq_one_letter_code
_entity_poly.pdbx_strand_id
1 'polypeptide(L)' 'MKRIVVFALAFLGGFLHARDTDRLPNIVLIISDDQAWTDYGYMGHSAIHTPHIDKLASRSLLFGRGYVASPL' A
#
# COMPACT_ATOMS: atom_id res chain seq x y z
N MET A 1 20.71 -17.97 41.02
CA MET A 1 20.96 -18.48 39.65
C MET A 1 19.68 -18.98 38.96
N LYS A 2 18.92 -19.92 39.54
CA LYS A 2 17.68 -20.46 38.94
C LYS A 2 16.61 -19.39 38.59
N ARG A 3 16.44 -18.37 39.43
CA ARG A 3 15.48 -17.27 39.20
C ARG A 3 15.84 -16.38 37.99
N ILE A 4 17.13 -16.13 37.76
CA ILE A 4 17.59 -15.32 36.62
C ILE A 4 17.34 -16.06 35.30
N VAL A 5 17.55 -17.37 35.28
CA VAL A 5 17.26 -18.22 34.11
C VAL A 5 15.76 -18.23 33.78
N VAL A 6 14.89 -18.28 34.79
CA VAL A 6 13.44 -18.21 34.60
C VAL A 6 12.99 -16.84 34.06
N PHE A 7 13.55 -15.74 34.57
CA PHE A 7 13.27 -14.41 34.04
C PHE A 7 13.79 -14.23 32.60
N ALA A 8 14.96 -14.77 32.28
CA ALA A 8 15.52 -14.72 30.91
C ALA A 8 14.69 -15.54 29.92
N LEU A 9 14.20 -16.73 30.33
CA LEU A 9 13.31 -17.57 29.51
C LEU A 9 11.94 -16.92 29.27
N ALA A 10 11.38 -16.26 30.30
CA ALA A 10 10.12 -15.52 30.17
C ALA A 10 10.27 -14.29 29.25
N PHE A 11 11.40 -13.59 29.34
CA PHE A 11 11.71 -12.45 28.47
C PHE A 11 11.87 -12.90 27.01
N LEU A 12 12.54 -14.03 26.76
CA LEU A 12 12.71 -14.59 25.41
C LEU A 12 11.39 -15.08 24.79
N GLY A 13 10.48 -15.63 25.60
CA GLY A 13 9.15 -16.06 25.16
C GLY A 13 8.25 -14.91 24.67
N GLY A 14 8.44 -13.70 25.20
CA GLY A 14 7.69 -12.49 24.79
C GLY A 14 8.06 -11.97 23.39
N PHE A 15 9.30 -12.19 22.94
CA PHE A 15 9.74 -11.79 21.59
C PHE A 15 9.29 -12.73 20.48
N LEU A 16 8.86 -13.95 20.82
CA LEU A 16 8.42 -14.96 19.85
C LEU A 16 6.94 -14.83 19.44
N HIS A 17 6.23 -13.80 19.90
CA HIS A 17 4.83 -13.56 19.57
C HIS A 17 4.64 -12.52 18.45
N ALA A 18 5.47 -12.59 17.40
CA ALA A 18 5.13 -11.98 16.12
C ALA A 18 4.26 -12.97 15.34
N ARG A 19 2.95 -12.94 15.57
CA ARG A 19 2.01 -13.51 14.59
C ARG A 19 1.93 -12.52 13.44
N ASP A 20 2.70 -12.78 12.39
CA ASP A 20 2.34 -12.22 11.10
C ASP A 20 1.11 -12.98 10.61
N THR A 21 0.06 -12.20 10.38
CA THR A 21 -1.29 -12.70 10.17
C THR A 21 -1.39 -13.38 8.81
N ASP A 22 -1.77 -14.66 8.77
CA ASP A 22 -2.30 -15.36 7.58
C ASP A 22 -3.62 -14.74 7.05
N ARG A 23 -3.88 -13.46 7.36
CA ARG A 23 -5.02 -12.72 6.85
C ARG A 23 -4.61 -12.16 5.51
N LEU A 24 -5.36 -12.55 4.49
CA LEU A 24 -5.27 -11.94 3.17
C LEU A 24 -5.43 -10.42 3.31
N PRO A 25 -4.71 -9.63 2.50
CA PRO A 25 -4.88 -8.19 2.49
C PRO A 25 -6.30 -7.84 2.02
N ASN A 26 -6.83 -6.74 2.53
CA ASN A 26 -8.03 -6.16 1.95
C ASN A 26 -7.66 -5.50 0.61
N ILE A 27 -8.45 -5.74 -0.42
CA ILE A 27 -8.27 -5.15 -1.75
C ILE A 27 -9.36 -4.09 -1.95
N VAL A 28 -8.95 -2.85 -2.21
CA VAL A 28 -9.85 -1.76 -2.58
C VAL A 28 -9.57 -1.40 -4.04
N LEU A 29 -10.53 -1.69 -4.92
CA LEU A 29 -10.46 -1.36 -6.33
C LEU A 29 -11.21 -0.04 -6.59
N ILE A 30 -10.49 0.97 -7.04
CA ILE A 30 -11.05 2.29 -7.38
C ILE A 30 -10.99 2.40 -8.91
N ILE A 31 -12.14 2.67 -9.54
CA ILE A 31 -12.28 2.86 -10.99
C ILE A 31 -13.01 4.18 -11.20
N SER A 32 -12.46 5.03 -12.06
CA SER A 32 -13.15 6.23 -12.56
C SER A 32 -13.69 5.95 -13.95
N ASP A 33 -14.87 6.49 -14.24
CA ASP A 33 -15.44 6.52 -15.58
C ASP A 33 -14.83 7.69 -16.38
N ASP A 34 -14.67 7.51 -17.70
CA ASP A 34 -14.21 8.53 -18.65
C ASP A 34 -12.95 9.34 -18.28
N GLN A 35 -12.09 8.80 -17.41
CA GLN A 35 -10.88 9.49 -16.98
C GLN A 35 -9.68 9.13 -17.86
N ALA A 36 -9.09 10.12 -18.54
CA ALA A 36 -7.89 9.92 -19.33
C ALA A 36 -6.65 9.80 -18.42
N TRP A 37 -5.63 9.09 -18.91
CA TRP A 37 -4.37 8.95 -18.19
C TRP A 37 -3.64 10.29 -18.00
N THR A 38 -3.95 11.31 -18.81
CA THR A 38 -3.41 12.67 -18.70
C THR A 38 -4.13 13.54 -17.67
N ASP A 39 -5.23 13.07 -17.06
CA ASP A 39 -6.08 13.88 -16.16
C ASP A 39 -5.60 13.85 -14.71
N TYR A 40 -4.31 13.65 -14.49
CA TYR A 40 -3.71 13.55 -13.16
C TYR A 40 -2.53 14.50 -13.00
N GLY A 41 -2.42 15.09 -11.81
CA GLY A 41 -1.27 15.91 -11.41
C GLY A 41 0.04 15.12 -11.48
N TYR A 42 0.06 13.88 -10.98
CA TYR A 42 1.25 13.01 -11.06
C TYR A 42 1.65 12.62 -12.50
N MET A 43 0.77 12.80 -13.49
CA MET A 43 1.09 12.63 -14.92
C MET A 43 1.47 13.95 -15.61
N GLY A 44 1.62 15.03 -14.85
CA GLY A 44 2.11 16.34 -15.34
C GLY A 44 1.03 17.29 -15.83
N HIS A 45 -0.25 17.06 -15.51
CA HIS A 45 -1.32 17.97 -15.92
C HIS A 45 -1.18 19.34 -15.27
N SER A 46 -1.33 20.43 -16.05
CA SER A 46 -1.00 21.79 -15.58
C SER A 46 -2.11 22.48 -14.76
N ALA A 47 -3.37 22.07 -14.92
CA ALA A 47 -4.53 22.70 -14.29
C ALA A 47 -5.35 21.80 -13.34
N ILE A 48 -5.28 20.48 -13.52
CA ILE A 48 -6.01 19.48 -12.75
C ILE A 48 -5.15 19.14 -11.53
N HIS A 49 -5.76 19.25 -10.35
CA HIS A 49 -5.09 19.02 -9.08
C HIS A 49 -5.71 17.78 -8.43
N THR A 50 -4.92 16.71 -8.29
CA THR A 50 -5.35 15.43 -7.72
C THR A 50 -4.55 15.06 -6.47
N PRO A 51 -4.45 15.94 -5.45
CA PRO A 51 -3.43 15.81 -4.40
C PRO A 51 -3.49 14.49 -3.61
N HIS A 52 -4.68 13.91 -3.45
CA HIS A 52 -4.83 12.61 -2.79
C HIS A 52 -4.36 11.44 -3.65
N ILE A 53 -4.63 11.48 -4.96
CA ILE A 53 -4.16 10.48 -5.90
C ILE A 53 -2.66 10.65 -6.17
N ASP A 54 -2.16 11.88 -6.25
CA ASP A 54 -0.73 12.18 -6.40
C ASP A 54 0.07 11.64 -5.20
N LYS A 55 -0.45 11.85 -3.98
CA LYS A 55 0.12 11.25 -2.77
C LYS A 55 0.08 9.73 -2.82
N LEU A 56 -1.01 9.13 -3.32
CA LEU A 56 -1.09 7.68 -3.50
C LEU A 56 -0.04 7.19 -4.50
N ALA A 57 0.10 7.83 -5.66
CA ALA A 57 1.07 7.49 -6.70
C ALA A 57 2.51 7.58 -6.16
N SER A 58 2.85 8.62 -5.38
CA SER A 58 4.20 8.83 -4.82
C SER A 58 4.70 7.70 -3.90
N ARG A 59 3.79 6.90 -3.34
CA ARG A 59 4.08 5.76 -2.44
C ARG A 59 3.73 4.41 -3.04
N SER A 60 3.40 4.37 -4.33
CA SER A 60 2.91 3.19 -5.04
C SER A 60 3.77 2.90 -6.26
N LEU A 61 3.57 1.74 -6.88
CA LEU A 61 4.03 1.51 -8.23
C LEU A 61 3.10 2.23 -9.22
N LEU A 62 3.68 2.98 -10.17
CA LEU A 62 2.95 3.65 -11.24
C LEU A 62 3.11 2.90 -12.56
N PHE A 63 2.00 2.56 -13.21
CA PHE A 63 1.97 2.02 -14.56
C PHE A 63 1.73 3.13 -15.59
N GLY A 64 2.79 3.85 -15.98
CA GLY A 64 2.68 4.96 -16.95
C GLY A 64 2.31 4.56 -18.39
N ARG A 65 2.18 3.26 -18.66
CA ARG A 65 1.79 2.69 -19.97
C ARG A 65 0.74 1.58 -19.80
N GLY A 66 -0.33 1.88 -19.07
CA GLY A 66 -1.52 1.02 -18.97
C GLY A 66 -2.51 1.32 -20.09
N TYR A 67 -2.99 0.29 -20.79
CA TYR A 67 -3.94 0.42 -21.90
C TYR A 67 -5.22 -0.35 -21.59
N VAL A 68 -6.36 0.19 -22.00
CA VAL A 68 -7.62 -0.54 -22.05
C VAL A 68 -7.69 -1.35 -23.35
N ALA A 69 -8.26 -2.56 -23.30
CA ALA A 69 -8.35 -3.42 -24.48
C ALA A 69 -9.37 -2.91 -25.52
N SER A 70 -10.42 -2.22 -25.06
CA SER A 70 -11.47 -1.64 -25.91
C SER A 70 -12.01 -0.36 -25.26
N PRO A 71 -11.87 0.82 -25.91
CA PRO A 71 -12.59 2.02 -25.50
C PRO A 71 -14.01 1.96 -26.10
N LEU A 72 -15.04 1.91 -25.25
CA LEU A 72 -16.44 1.99 -25.67
C LEU A 72 -16.89 3.44 -25.78
#